data_AF-A0A0B3RQZ3-F1
#
_entry.id   AF-A0A0B3RQZ3-F1
#
_cell.length_a   1.000
_cell.length_b   1.000
_cell.length_c   1.000
_cell.angle_alpha   90.00
_cell.angle_beta   90.00
_cell.angle_gamma   90.00
#
_symmetry.space_group_name_H-M   'P 1'
#
loop_
_entity.id
_entity.type
_entity.pdbx_description
1 polymer ?
#
loop_
_entity_poly.entity_id
_entity_poly.type
_entity_poly.pdbx_seq_one_letter_code
_entity_poly.pdbx_strand_id
1 'polypeptide(L)'
;MTEQTATRPREFITASTVAQLIGLPRGAAFLRQRDRLEKDEGFPAPLPTSRRPMMWRRSAVEAWLDQLDSPAGPPPGGGNVVYLMREARR
;
A
#
# COMPACT_ATOMS: atom_id res chain seq x y z
N MET A 1 -5.53 -24.32 22.24
CA MET A 1 -4.51 -23.58 21.45
C MET A 1 -5.19 -23.26 20.13
N THR A 2 -5.74 -22.06 19.98
CA THR A 2 -6.64 -21.71 18.87
C THR A 2 -5.86 -21.57 17.58
N GLU A 3 -6.05 -22.53 16.67
CA GLU A 3 -5.59 -22.47 15.30
C GLU A 3 -6.29 -21.31 14.58
N GLN A 4 -5.58 -20.20 14.42
CA GLN A 4 -5.99 -19.13 13.53
C GLN A 4 -5.86 -19.64 12.09
N THR A 5 -6.95 -20.16 11.52
CA THR A 5 -7.22 -20.18 10.08
C THR A 5 -7.38 -18.73 9.60
N ALA A 6 -6.31 -17.94 9.73
CA ALA A 6 -6.22 -16.62 9.17
C ALA A 6 -6.20 -16.80 7.64
N THR A 7 -7.36 -16.64 7.02
CA THR A 7 -7.49 -16.36 5.58
C THR A 7 -6.47 -15.28 5.28
N ARG A 8 -5.30 -15.66 4.73
CA ARG A 8 -4.24 -14.69 4.45
C ARG A 8 -4.86 -13.65 3.53
N PRO A 9 -5.02 -12.39 3.98
CA PRO A 9 -5.65 -11.40 3.15
C PRO A 9 -4.79 -11.27 1.89
N ARG A 10 -5.43 -11.09 0.73
CA ARG A 10 -4.74 -10.84 -0.54
C ARG A 10 -3.66 -9.80 -0.30
N GLU A 11 -2.39 -10.20 -0.46
CA GLU A 11 -1.24 -9.36 -0.17
C GLU A 11 -1.22 -8.09 -1.03
N PHE A 12 -1.86 -8.16 -2.19
CA PHE A 12 -1.95 -7.09 -3.15
C PHE A 12 -3.39 -6.64 -3.38
N ILE A 13 -3.59 -5.32 -3.35
CA ILE A 13 -4.90 -4.67 -3.51
C ILE A 13 -4.89 -3.69 -4.68
N THR A 14 -6.06 -3.51 -5.29
CA THR A 14 -6.23 -2.60 -6.44
C THR A 14 -6.64 -1.19 -5.99
N ALA A 15 -6.60 -0.23 -6.91
CA ALA A 15 -7.08 1.13 -6.67
C ALA A 15 -8.53 1.17 -6.14
N SER A 16 -9.40 0.27 -6.61
CA SER A 16 -10.78 0.18 -6.14
C SER A 16 -10.89 -0.33 -4.71
N THR A 17 -9.98 -1.21 -4.30
CA THR A 17 -9.91 -1.71 -2.92
C THR A 17 -9.35 -0.64 -2.00
N VAL A 18 -8.27 0.03 -2.41
CA VAL A 18 -7.70 1.17 -1.65
C VAL A 18 -8.74 2.26 -1.46
N ALA A 19 -9.47 2.64 -2.52
CA ALA A 19 -10.53 3.65 -2.43
C ALA A 19 -11.57 3.31 -1.34
N GLN A 20 -12.01 2.06 -1.25
CA GLN A 20 -12.95 1.64 -0.21
C GLN A 20 -12.36 1.75 1.20
N LEU A 21 -11.07 1.44 1.38
CA LEU A 21 -10.41 1.52 2.69
C LEU A 21 -10.30 2.97 3.19
N ILE A 22 -10.09 3.93 2.29
CA ILE A 22 -9.93 5.35 2.62
C ILE A 22 -11.24 6.16 2.51
N GLY A 23 -12.38 5.48 2.30
CA GLY A 23 -13.69 6.13 2.22
C GLY A 23 -14.01 6.84 0.89
N LEU A 24 -13.29 6.55 -0.19
CA LEU A 24 -13.57 7.07 -1.53
C LEU A 24 -14.55 6.19 -2.32
N PRO A 25 -15.44 6.79 -3.12
CA PRO A 25 -16.51 6.05 -3.79
C PRO A 25 -16.04 5.14 -4.93
N ARG A 26 -14.89 5.44 -5.57
CA ARG A 26 -14.39 4.69 -6.74
C ARG A 26 -12.87 4.73 -6.81
N GLY A 27 -12.27 3.69 -7.39
CA GLY A 27 -10.83 3.61 -7.66
C GLY A 27 -10.32 4.76 -8.54
N ALA A 28 -11.11 5.26 -9.49
CA ALA A 28 -10.73 6.40 -10.32
C ALA A 28 -10.61 7.71 -9.51
N ALA A 29 -11.42 7.89 -8.47
CA ALA A 29 -11.32 9.06 -7.59
C ALA A 29 -10.02 8.99 -6.77
N PHE A 30 -9.69 7.81 -6.24
CA PHE A 30 -8.40 7.56 -5.59
C PHE A 30 -7.22 7.86 -6.54
N LEU A 31 -7.24 7.35 -7.77
CA LEU A 31 -6.15 7.58 -8.73
C LEU A 31 -5.91 9.06 -9.05
N ARG A 32 -6.95 9.90 -9.00
CA ARG A 32 -6.83 11.36 -9.18
C ARG A 32 -6.17 12.04 -7.98
N GLN A 33 -6.38 11.51 -6.78
CA GLN A 33 -5.82 12.05 -5.54
C GLN A 33 -4.47 11.41 -5.18
N ARG A 34 -4.13 10.25 -5.75
CA ARG A 34 -2.93 9.46 -5.44
C ARG A 34 -1.65 10.30 -5.48
N ASP A 35 -1.48 11.13 -6.51
CA ASP A 35 -0.27 11.96 -6.63
C ASP A 35 -0.11 12.94 -5.45
N ARG A 36 -1.22 13.52 -4.99
CA ARG A 36 -1.26 14.36 -3.79
C ARG A 36 -0.97 13.53 -2.53
N LEU A 37 -1.65 12.40 -2.38
CA LEU A 37 -1.48 11.50 -1.22
C LEU A 37 -0.03 11.01 -1.09
N GLU A 38 0.63 10.70 -2.21
CA GLU A 38 2.01 10.24 -2.24
C GLU A 38 3.00 11.37 -1.86
N LYS A 39 2.77 12.59 -2.35
CA LYS A 39 3.67 13.74 -2.13
C LYS A 39 3.48 14.39 -0.76
N ASP A 40 2.23 14.57 -0.35
CA ASP A 40 1.88 15.39 0.81
C ASP A 40 1.63 14.53 2.06
N GLU A 41 1.12 13.31 1.88
CA GLU A 41 0.67 12.44 2.98
C GLU A 41 1.50 11.15 3.10
N GLY A 42 2.56 11.01 2.28
CA GLY A 42 3.48 9.86 2.34
C GLY A 42 2.84 8.53 1.95
N PHE A 43 1.77 8.55 1.16
CA PHE A 43 1.05 7.35 0.75
C PHE A 43 1.97 6.37 -0.03
N PRO A 44 1.85 5.04 0.19
CA PRO A 44 2.73 4.06 -0.43
C PRO A 44 2.65 4.05 -1.97
N ALA A 45 3.82 4.00 -2.60
CA ALA A 45 3.95 3.85 -4.04
C ALA A 45 3.33 2.52 -4.54
N PRO A 46 2.73 2.51 -5.76
CA PRO A 46 2.28 1.28 -6.38
C PRO A 46 3.44 0.35 -6.70
N LEU A 47 3.13 -0.95 -6.86
CA LEU A 47 4.11 -1.94 -7.29
C LEU A 47 4.66 -1.62 -8.69
N PRO A 48 5.99 -1.63 -8.87
CA PRO A 48 6.64 -1.22 -10.13
C PRO A 48 6.38 -2.20 -11.28
N THR A 49 6.04 -3.45 -10.99
CA THR A 49 5.86 -4.52 -11.99
C THR A 49 4.45 -4.58 -12.59
N SER A 50 3.46 -3.97 -11.94
CA SER A 50 2.07 -4.00 -12.42
C SER A 50 1.81 -2.89 -13.43
N ARG A 51 2.00 -3.19 -14.72
CA ARG A 51 1.81 -2.21 -15.80
C ARG A 51 0.37 -1.67 -15.85
N ARG A 52 -0.65 -2.54 -15.79
CA ARG A 52 -2.08 -2.24 -15.49
C ARG A 52 -2.84 -3.54 -15.11
N PRO A 53 -3.75 -3.52 -14.12
CA PRO A 53 -4.06 -2.41 -13.22
C PRO A 53 -2.95 -2.18 -12.19
N MET A 54 -2.79 -0.94 -11.74
CA MET A 54 -1.87 -0.62 -10.63
C MET A 54 -2.31 -1.34 -9.35
N MET A 55 -1.33 -1.79 -8.58
CA MET A 55 -1.53 -2.56 -7.36
C MET A 55 -0.66 -2.04 -6.23
N TRP A 56 -1.11 -2.23 -5.00
CA TRP A 56 -0.43 -1.83 -3.78
C TRP A 56 -0.30 -3.02 -2.84
N ARG A 57 0.74 -3.01 -1.99
CA ARG A 57 0.82 -3.96 -0.89
C ARG A 57 -0.20 -3.57 0.16
N ARG A 58 -1.07 -4.51 0.53
CA ARG A 58 -2.13 -4.30 1.51
C ARG A 58 -1.57 -3.83 2.85
N SER A 59 -0.53 -4.50 3.34
CA SER A 59 0.13 -4.16 4.61
C SER A 59 0.72 -2.75 4.62
N ALA A 60 1.19 -2.23 3.48
CA ALA A 60 1.70 -0.86 3.39
C ALA A 60 0.58 0.18 3.49
N VAL A 61 -0.59 -0.11 2.89
CA VAL A 61 -1.77 0.77 2.97
C VAL A 61 -2.39 0.74 4.36
N GLU A 62 -2.49 -0.44 4.98
CA GLU A 62 -2.96 -0.58 6.36
C GLU A 62 -2.03 0.14 7.36
N ALA A 63 -0.71 -0.04 7.23
CA ALA A 63 0.24 0.69 8.08
C ALA A 63 0.17 2.21 7.91
N TRP A 64 -0.10 2.70 6.69
CA TRP A 64 -0.33 4.13 6.45
C TRP A 64 -1.65 4.62 7.08
N LEU A 65 -2.72 3.82 7.03
CA LEU A 65 -3.98 4.13 7.72
C LEU A 65 -3.81 4.18 9.23
N ASP A 66 -3.11 3.21 9.81
CA ASP A 66 -2.81 3.17 11.25
C ASP A 66 -1.98 4.40 11.68
N GLN A 67 -1.13 4.93 10.80
CA GLN A 67 -0.37 6.16 11.05
C GLN A 67 -1.26 7.41 11.06
N LEU A 68 -2.33 7.45 10.25
CA LEU A 68 -3.27 8.57 10.24
C LEU A 68 -4.14 8.60 11.52
N ASP A 69 -4.43 7.43 12.09
CA ASP A 69 -5.27 7.30 13.29
C ASP A 69 -4.46 7.45 14.60
N SER A 70 -3.13 7.37 14.54
CA SER A 70 -2.26 7.52 15.70
C SER A 70 -1.89 9.00 15.96
N PRO A 71 -2.13 9.54 17.18
CA PRO A 71 -1.73 10.91 17.53
C PRO A 71 -0.21 11.06 17.80
N ALA A 72 0.55 9.97 17.79
CA ALA A 72 2.00 9.99 17.94
C ALA A 72 2.66 10.07 16.55
N GLY A 73 3.34 11.19 16.29
CA GLY A 73 4.03 11.49 15.03
C GLY A 73 5.02 10.42 14.54
N PRO A 74 5.65 10.64 13.37
CA PRO A 74 6.08 9.57 12.48
C PRO A 74 7.26 8.73 13.03
N PRO A 75 7.24 7.39 12.93
CA PRO A 75 8.46 6.59 12.90
C PRO A 75 8.97 6.38 11.46
N PRO A 76 10.30 6.21 11.27
CA PRO A 76 10.95 6.31 9.97
C PRO A 76 10.80 5.03 9.16
N GLY A 77 10.53 5.16 7.86
CA GLY A 77 10.85 4.11 6.88
C GLY A 77 9.66 3.52 6.14
N GLY A 78 9.01 4.32 5.29
CA GLY A 78 8.29 3.83 4.11
C GLY A 78 9.22 3.26 3.01
N GLY A 79 10.45 2.91 3.35
CA GLY A 79 11.43 2.29 2.47
C GLY A 79 11.46 0.79 2.68
N ASN A 80 10.60 0.06 1.99
CA ASN A 80 10.87 -1.36 1.71
C ASN A 80 10.17 -1.83 0.43
N VAL A 81 10.62 -1.28 -0.70
CA VAL A 81 10.78 -2.12 -1.89
C VAL A 81 12.20 -2.64 -1.83
N VAL A 82 12.35 -3.81 -1.22
CA VAL A 82 13.54 -4.64 -1.38
C VAL A 82 13.67 -4.92 -2.88
N TYR A 83 14.50 -4.13 -3.58
CA TYR A 83 15.13 -4.58 -4.81
C TYR A 83 16.22 -5.59 -4.39
N LEU A 84 15.83 -6.82 -4.03
CA LEU A 84 16.76 -7.94 -4.05
C LEU A 84 16.88 -8.42 -5.51
N MET A 85 17.43 -7.54 -6.36
CA MET A 85 18.13 -7.99 -7.56
C MET A 85 19.51 -8.45 -7.11
N ARG A 86 19.57 -9.63 -6.48
CA ARG A 86 20.85 -10.31 -6.28
C ARG A 86 21.14 -11.10 -7.55
N GLU A 87 21.91 -10.44 -8.42
CA GLU A 87 22.96 -11.00 -9.27
C GLU A 87 22.56 -12.11 -10.26
N ALA A 88 22.36 -11.72 -11.52
CA ALA A 88 22.55 -12.60 -12.67
C ALA A 88 23.54 -11.95 -13.65
N ARG A 89 24.80 -12.39 -13.60
CA ARG A 89 25.87 -12.40 -14.63
C ARG A 89 27.21 -12.59 -13.88
N ARG A 90 28.06 -13.57 -14.15
CA ARG A 90 28.28 -14.46 -15.31
C ARG A 90 29.08 -15.66 -14.82
#